data_AF-A0A2I0INB0-F1
#
_entry.id   AF-A0A2I0INB0-F1
#
_cell.length_a   1.000
_cell.length_b   1.000
_cell.length_c   1.000
_cell.angle_alpha   90.00
_cell.angle_beta   90.00
_cell.angle_gamma   90.00
#
_symmetry.space_group_name_H-M   'P 1'
#
loop_
_entity.id
_entity.type
_entity.pdbx_description
1 polymer ?
#
loop_
_entity_poly.entity_id
_entity_poly.type
_entity_poly.pdbx_seq_one_letter_code
_entity_poly.pdbx_strand_id
1 'polypeptide(L)'
;MMILDGCFVLELFRKKAGIVPQHPDDPIFKTSYMKKILLSDLLLLENQLPWYVLESIFYLTASHRERADTSLVALALKFFGFSTIRSGAINPNIIPVNKHLLDLQRNNLLSSYASVVPEQTAWY
;
A
#
# COMPACT_ATOMS: atom_id res chain seq x y z
N MET A 1 4.03 -4.64 -20.75
CA MET A 1 3.69 -3.36 -20.11
C MET A 1 3.58 -3.49 -18.60
N MET A 2 2.90 -4.50 -18.06
CA MET A 2 2.75 -4.73 -16.60
C MET A 2 4.03 -4.73 -15.73
N ILE A 3 5.17 -5.20 -16.26
CA ILE A 3 6.42 -5.23 -15.48
C ILE A 3 6.93 -3.81 -15.22
N LEU A 4 6.87 -2.94 -16.23
CA LEU A 4 7.32 -1.55 -16.10
C LEU A 4 6.42 -0.79 -15.12
N ASP A 5 5.10 -1.00 -15.23
CA ASP A 5 4.11 -0.42 -14.33
C ASP A 5 4.34 -0.91 -12.88
N GLY A 6 4.64 -2.20 -12.71
CA GLY A 6 4.97 -2.78 -11.40
C GLY A 6 6.27 -2.22 -10.81
N CYS A 7 7.31 -2.04 -11.63
CA CYS A 7 8.56 -1.39 -11.21
C CYS A 7 8.31 0.05 -10.75
N PHE A 8 7.52 0.82 -11.51
CA PHE A 8 7.15 2.18 -11.17
C PHE A 8 6.41 2.26 -9.82
N VAL A 9 5.41 1.40 -9.61
CA VAL A 9 4.66 1.30 -8.34
C VAL A 9 5.58 0.97 -7.17
N LEU A 10 6.49 0.00 -7.32
CA LEU A 10 7.42 -0.38 -6.25
C LEU A 10 8.43 0.72 -5.93
N GLU A 11 8.94 1.43 -6.95
CA GLU A 11 9.83 2.56 -6.76
C GLU A 11 9.13 3.69 -5.99
N LEU A 12 7.86 3.98 -6.31
CA LEU A 12 7.04 4.93 -5.57
C LEU A 12 6.91 4.56 -4.09
N PHE A 13 6.64 3.29 -3.81
CA PHE A 13 6.52 2.80 -2.43
C PHE A 13 7.85 2.94 -1.68
N ARG A 14 8.97 2.57 -2.30
CA ARG A 14 10.32 2.69 -1.72
C ARG A 14 10.73 4.13 -1.47
N LYS A 15 10.45 5.05 -2.39
CA LYS A 15 10.67 6.50 -2.21
C LYS A 15 9.89 7.02 -1.01
N LYS A 16 8.60 6.67 -0.93
CA LYS A 16 7.76 7.06 0.21
C LYS A 16 8.22 6.45 1.53
N ALA A 17 8.79 5.25 1.49
CA ALA A 17 9.32 4.58 2.66
C ALA A 17 10.68 5.12 3.12
N GLY A 18 11.38 5.91 2.29
CA GLY A 18 12.73 6.41 2.54
C GLY A 18 13.83 5.39 2.22
N ILE A 19 13.51 4.31 1.49
CA ILE A 19 14.47 3.27 1.09
C ILE A 19 15.30 3.75 -0.11
N VAL A 20 14.64 4.46 -1.05
CA VAL A 20 15.26 5.05 -2.22
C VAL A 20 15.19 6.58 -2.07
N PRO A 21 16.26 7.32 -2.40
CA PRO A 21 16.25 8.77 -2.33
C PRO A 21 15.15 9.36 -3.22
N GLN A 22 14.41 10.30 -2.67
CA GLN A 22 13.43 11.08 -3.41
C GLN A 22 14.12 12.34 -3.94
N HIS A 23 13.90 12.68 -5.22
CA HIS A 23 14.37 13.97 -5.72
C HIS A 23 13.57 15.10 -5.04
N PRO A 24 14.22 16.19 -4.56
CA PRO A 24 13.52 17.29 -3.89
C PRO A 24 12.42 17.92 -4.75
N ASP A 25 12.65 17.96 -6.07
CA ASP A 25 11.70 18.49 -7.06
C ASP A 25 10.84 17.42 -7.73
N ASP A 26 10.72 16.22 -7.16
CA ASP A 26 9.84 15.19 -7.70
C ASP A 26 8.37 15.69 -7.64
N PRO A 27 7.72 15.94 -8.80
CA PRO A 27 6.39 16.53 -8.84
C PRO A 27 5.32 15.65 -8.18
N ILE A 28 5.54 14.33 -8.12
CA ILE A 28 4.62 13.37 -7.49
C ILE A 28 4.52 13.62 -5.99
N PHE A 29 5.63 13.97 -5.35
CA PHE A 29 5.71 14.16 -3.90
C PHE A 29 5.69 15.63 -3.49
N LYS A 30 6.12 16.55 -4.34
CA LYS A 30 6.10 18.01 -4.12
C LYS A 30 4.70 18.60 -4.28
N THR A 31 3.92 18.08 -5.23
CA THR A 31 2.61 18.64 -5.59
C THR A 31 1.49 17.76 -5.07
N SER A 32 0.72 18.26 -4.10
CA SER A 32 -0.36 17.50 -3.44
C SER A 32 -1.44 17.03 -4.43
N TYR A 33 -1.73 17.79 -5.49
CA TYR A 33 -2.69 17.41 -6.53
C TYR A 33 -2.21 16.23 -7.38
N MET A 34 -0.93 16.23 -7.79
CA MET A 34 -0.35 15.11 -8.56
C MET A 34 -0.42 13.81 -7.76
N LYS A 35 -0.10 13.87 -6.46
CA LYS A 35 -0.22 12.72 -5.58
C LYS A 35 -1.67 12.20 -5.51
N LYS A 36 -2.66 13.09 -5.43
CA LYS A 36 -4.09 12.70 -5.39
C LYS A 36 -4.52 12.00 -6.68
N ILE A 37 -4.18 12.54 -7.84
CA ILE A 37 -4.47 11.91 -9.14
C ILE A 37 -3.85 10.51 -9.18
N LEU A 38 -2.56 10.40 -8.86
CA LEU A 38 -1.85 9.12 -8.88
C LEU A 38 -2.49 8.09 -7.94
N LEU A 39 -2.89 8.50 -6.73
CA LEU A 39 -3.57 7.61 -5.79
C LEU A 39 -4.93 7.15 -6.31
N SER A 40 -5.71 8.06 -6.90
CA SER A 40 -6.97 7.72 -7.55
C SER A 40 -6.75 6.70 -8.67
N ASP A 41 -5.77 6.94 -9.54
CA ASP A 41 -5.44 6.07 -10.67
C ASP A 41 -4.99 4.68 -10.22
N LEU A 42 -4.17 4.58 -9.16
CA LEU A 42 -3.74 3.28 -8.60
C LEU A 42 -4.87 2.47 -7.97
N LEU A 43 -5.98 3.12 -7.62
CA LEU A 43 -7.17 2.48 -7.03
C LEU A 43 -8.31 2.30 -8.04
N LEU A 44 -8.17 2.77 -9.28
CA LEU A 44 -9.11 2.46 -10.35
C LEU A 44 -9.08 0.96 -10.65
N LEU A 45 -10.27 0.36 -10.82
CA LEU A 45 -10.42 -1.06 -11.08
C LEU A 45 -9.72 -1.48 -12.38
N GLU A 46 -9.76 -0.62 -13.39
CA GLU A 46 -9.15 -0.84 -14.71
C GLU A 46 -7.61 -0.83 -14.67
N ASN A 47 -7.02 -0.20 -13.66
CA ASN A 47 -5.57 -0.04 -13.51
C ASN A 47 -4.95 -0.99 -12.46
N GLN A 48 -5.62 -2.11 -12.17
CA GLN A 48 -5.15 -3.04 -11.16
C GLN A 48 -4.05 -3.96 -11.71
N LEU A 49 -2.90 -3.95 -11.02
CA LEU A 49 -1.85 -4.94 -11.20
C LEU A 49 -2.11 -6.14 -10.28
N PRO A 50 -2.02 -7.38 -10.80
CA PRO A 50 -2.07 -8.57 -9.97
C PRO A 50 -0.99 -8.53 -8.90
N TRP A 51 -1.37 -8.85 -7.66
CA TRP A 51 -0.48 -8.78 -6.51
C TRP A 51 0.77 -9.65 -6.67
N TYR A 52 0.62 -10.86 -7.23
CA TYR A 52 1.74 -11.76 -7.50
C TYR A 52 2.80 -11.15 -8.43
N VAL A 53 2.40 -10.29 -9.37
CA VAL A 53 3.36 -9.57 -10.24
C VAL A 53 4.18 -8.60 -9.41
N LEU A 54 3.54 -7.83 -8.52
CA LEU A 54 4.23 -6.91 -7.62
C LEU A 54 5.14 -7.66 -6.63
N GLU A 55 4.69 -8.79 -6.08
CA GLU A 55 5.52 -9.64 -5.22
C GLU A 55 6.74 -10.16 -5.97
N SER A 56 6.56 -10.67 -7.19
CA SER A 56 7.65 -11.20 -8.00
C SER A 56 8.72 -10.14 -8.27
N ILE A 57 8.30 -8.94 -8.70
CA ILE A 57 9.23 -7.83 -8.96
C ILE A 57 9.88 -7.37 -7.64
N PHE A 58 9.14 -7.33 -6.53
CA PHE A 58 9.70 -7.00 -5.22
C PHE A 58 10.80 -7.99 -4.84
N TYR A 59 10.55 -9.31 -4.91
CA TYR A 59 11.54 -10.33 -4.59
C TYR A 59 12.77 -10.30 -5.50
N LEU A 60 12.60 -9.98 -6.78
CA LEU A 60 13.70 -9.87 -7.75
C LEU A 60 14.56 -8.61 -7.54
N THR A 61 13.99 -7.54 -6.99
CA THR A 61 14.68 -6.24 -6.89
C THR A 61 15.08 -5.86 -5.48
N ALA A 62 14.47 -6.46 -4.45
CA ALA A 62 14.73 -6.13 -3.05
C ALA A 62 16.02 -6.79 -2.55
N SER A 63 16.85 -6.01 -1.86
CA SER A 63 18.02 -6.55 -1.18
C SER A 63 17.62 -7.52 -0.06
N HIS A 64 18.55 -8.37 0.39
CA HIS A 64 18.26 -9.28 1.51
C HIS A 64 17.89 -8.51 2.79
N ARG A 65 18.56 -7.37 3.03
CA ARG A 65 18.28 -6.48 4.15
C ARG A 65 16.89 -5.87 4.06
N GLU A 66 16.50 -5.35 2.89
CA GLU A 66 15.16 -4.79 2.68
C GLU A 66 14.06 -5.82 2.97
N ARG A 67 14.24 -7.08 2.52
CA ARG A 67 13.29 -8.17 2.77
C ARG A 67 13.21 -8.61 4.23
N ALA A 68 14.25 -8.35 5.03
CA ALA A 68 14.25 -8.61 6.46
C ALA A 68 13.56 -7.46 7.24
N ASP A 69 13.75 -6.22 6.79
CA ASP A 69 13.27 -5.02 7.49
C ASP A 69 11.80 -4.68 7.14
N THR A 70 11.31 -5.06 5.95
CA THR A 70 9.96 -4.69 5.50
C THR A 70 9.33 -5.69 4.53
N SER A 71 8.01 -5.58 4.36
CA SER A 71 7.22 -6.38 3.40
C SER A 71 6.54 -5.49 2.36
N LEU A 72 6.20 -6.07 1.20
CA LEU A 72 5.43 -5.35 0.17
C LEU A 72 4.12 -4.77 0.71
N VAL A 73 3.42 -5.51 1.56
CA VAL A 73 2.19 -5.05 2.24
C VAL A 73 2.48 -3.81 3.08
N ALA A 74 3.54 -3.84 3.91
CA ALA A 74 3.90 -2.72 4.76
C ALA A 74 4.27 -1.47 3.94
N LEU A 75 5.00 -1.66 2.84
CA LEU A 75 5.36 -0.59 1.91
C LEU A 75 4.14 0.04 1.24
N ALA A 76 3.24 -0.78 0.72
CA ALA A 76 1.99 -0.32 0.11
C ALA A 76 1.13 0.44 1.13
N LEU A 77 0.93 -0.12 2.34
CA LEU A 77 0.15 0.55 3.39
C LEU A 77 0.79 1.86 3.85
N LYS A 78 2.12 1.93 3.98
CA LYS A 78 2.84 3.18 4.29
C LYS A 78 2.65 4.23 3.19
N PHE A 79 2.55 3.80 1.93
CA PHE A 79 2.28 4.69 0.81
C PHE A 79 0.86 5.27 0.87
N PHE A 80 -0.14 4.42 1.09
CA PHE A 80 -1.56 4.82 1.14
C PHE A 80 -1.99 5.48 2.45
N GLY A 81 -1.29 5.23 3.56
CA GLY A 81 -1.69 5.65 4.92
C GLY A 81 -1.77 7.16 5.16
N PHE A 82 -1.33 7.99 4.21
CA PHE A 82 -1.53 9.46 4.27
C PHE A 82 -2.86 9.91 3.63
N SER A 83 -3.55 9.04 2.90
CA SER A 83 -4.63 9.40 1.98
C SER A 83 -5.87 8.50 2.08
N THR A 84 -5.76 7.32 2.69
CA THR A 84 -6.90 6.42 2.91
C THR A 84 -7.18 6.24 4.40
N ILE A 85 -8.46 5.98 4.67
CA ILE A 85 -9.13 5.91 5.97
C ILE A 85 -8.26 5.21 7.01
N ARG A 86 -8.12 5.84 8.20
CA ARG A 86 -7.30 5.36 9.32
C ARG A 86 -7.58 3.89 9.62
N SER A 87 -6.52 3.08 9.59
CA SER A 87 -6.54 1.67 9.96
C SER A 87 -6.56 1.52 11.48
N GLY A 88 -7.52 0.77 12.03
CA GLY A 88 -7.39 0.08 13.31
C GLY A 88 -6.33 -1.03 13.25
N ALA A 89 -6.00 -1.62 14.39
CA ALA A 89 -4.94 -2.63 14.50
C ALA A 89 -5.13 -3.76 13.48
N ILE A 90 -4.14 -3.97 12.61
CA ILE A 90 -4.14 -5.02 11.60
C ILE A 90 -4.10 -6.36 12.33
N ASN A 91 -5.12 -7.21 12.14
CA ASN A 91 -5.06 -8.59 12.60
C ASN A 91 -4.34 -9.42 11.54
N PRO A 92 -3.08 -9.88 11.78
CA PRO A 92 -2.31 -10.63 10.79
C PRO A 92 -2.97 -11.98 10.42
N ASN A 93 -3.89 -12.49 11.24
CA ASN A 93 -4.57 -13.77 11.02
C ASN A 93 -5.79 -13.66 10.08
N ILE A 94 -6.20 -12.45 9.69
CA ILE A 94 -7.37 -12.21 8.81
C ILE A 94 -6.97 -11.39 7.58
N ILE A 95 -5.71 -11.45 7.14
CA ILE A 95 -5.34 -10.82 5.87
C ILE A 95 -5.57 -11.87 4.77
N PRO A 96 -6.69 -11.82 4.02
CA PRO A 96 -6.84 -12.68 2.85
C PRO A 96 -5.71 -12.39 1.86
N VAL A 97 -5.36 -13.39 1.06
CA VAL A 97 -4.40 -13.23 -0.04
C VAL A 97 -4.85 -12.05 -0.91
N ASN A 98 -4.06 -10.98 -0.91
CA ASN A 98 -4.40 -9.77 -1.65
C ASN A 98 -4.33 -10.08 -3.14
N LYS A 99 -5.37 -9.71 -3.89
CA LYS A 99 -5.40 -9.92 -5.34
C LYS A 99 -4.72 -8.80 -6.12
N HIS A 100 -4.82 -7.56 -5.62
CA HIS A 100 -4.28 -6.34 -6.22
C HIS A 100 -4.31 -5.19 -5.18
N LEU A 101 -3.84 -3.99 -5.54
CA LEU A 101 -3.72 -2.84 -4.62
C LEU A 101 -5.07 -2.39 -4.02
N LEU A 102 -6.12 -2.33 -4.83
CA LEU A 102 -7.46 -1.97 -4.37
C LEU A 102 -8.03 -3.03 -3.39
N ASP A 103 -7.77 -4.31 -3.64
CA ASP A 103 -8.18 -5.39 -2.74
C ASP A 103 -7.42 -5.31 -1.41
N LEU A 104 -6.13 -4.97 -1.43
CA LEU A 104 -5.37 -4.67 -0.21
C LEU A 104 -6.01 -3.54 0.60
N GLN A 105 -6.42 -2.44 -0.04
CA GLN A 105 -7.11 -1.35 0.67
C GLN A 105 -8.45 -1.81 1.25
N ARG A 106 -9.25 -2.57 0.49
CA ARG A 106 -10.50 -3.16 0.98
C ARG A 106 -10.26 -4.05 2.22
N ASN A 107 -9.25 -4.93 2.17
CA ASN A 107 -8.91 -5.82 3.27
C ASN A 107 -8.42 -5.05 4.50
N ASN A 108 -7.66 -3.98 4.29
CA ASN A 108 -7.23 -3.09 5.37
C ASN A 108 -8.42 -2.43 6.08
N LEU A 109 -9.42 -1.96 5.32
CA LEU A 109 -10.66 -1.37 5.89
C LEU A 109 -11.46 -2.41 6.69
N LEU A 110 -11.61 -3.62 6.17
CA LEU A 110 -12.34 -4.69 6.85
C LEU A 110 -11.65 -5.12 8.15
N SER A 111 -10.32 -5.23 8.15
CA SER A 111 -9.56 -5.51 9.37
C SER A 111 -9.72 -4.38 10.40
N SER A 112 -9.73 -3.12 9.94
CA SER A 112 -9.97 -1.97 10.82
C SER A 112 -11.34 -2.06 11.49
N TYR A 113 -12.39 -2.40 10.73
CA TYR A 113 -13.74 -2.54 11.28
C TYR A 113 -13.85 -3.72 12.28
N ALA A 114 -13.26 -4.87 11.96
CA ALA A 114 -13.26 -6.03 12.85
C ALA A 114 -12.47 -5.81 14.15
N SER A 115 -11.48 -4.92 14.16
CA SER A 115 -10.79 -4.50 15.39
C SER A 115 -11.63 -3.58 16.30
N VAL A 116 -12.74 -3.07 15.79
CA VAL A 116 -13.72 -2.24 16.51
C VAL A 116 -14.96 -3.10 16.79
N VAL A 117 -14.88 -4.01 17.75
CA VAL A 117 -16.02 -4.77 18.30
C VAL A 117 -16.32 -4.26 19.72
N PRO A 118 -17.60 -4.16 20.13
CA PRO A 118 -18.10 -3.04 20.93
C PRO A 118 -18.12 -3.35 22.44
N GLU A 119 -17.14 -2.85 23.19
CA GLU A 119 -17.22 -2.84 24.67
C GLU A 119 -17.76 -1.52 25.25
N GLN A 120 -18.24 -0.57 24.42
CA GLN A 120 -18.76 0.72 24.90
C GLN A 120 -20.09 1.15 24.28
N THR A 121 -21.03 0.22 24.14
CA THR A 121 -22.46 0.55 24.11
C THR A 121 -23.21 -0.33 25.11
N ALA A 122 -22.81 -0.27 26.37
CA ALA A 122 -23.65 -0.69 27.49
C ALA A 122 -24.48 0.54 27.91
N TRP A 123 -25.69 0.65 27.37
CA TRP A 123 -26.72 1.55 27.90
C TRP A 123 -27.44 0.86 29.06
N TYR A 124 -26.88 0.95 30.27
CA TYR A 124 -27.61 0.78 31.53
C TYR A 124 -27.49 2.04 32.37
#